data_AF-A0A8J6PX05-F1
#
_entry.id   AF-A0A8J6PX05-F1
#
_cell.length_a   1.000
_cell.length_b   1.000
_cell.length_c   1.000
_cell.angle_alpha   90.00
_cell.angle_beta   90.00
_cell.angle_gamma   90.00
#
_symmetry.space_group_name_H-M   'P 1'
#
loop_
_entity.id
_entity.type
_entity.pdbx_description
1 polymer ?
#
loop_
_entity_poly.entity_id
_entity_poly.type
_entity_poly.pdbx_seq_one_letter_code
_entity_poly.pdbx_strand_id
1 'polypeptide(L)'
;MTISEVRKLVSKSDHYEWLKSLSWELKIENLNYHHSFTGFVSIYKFLEQQIDGWEKHKDDIPVEFVRSKNILSKFKTDLENFISQSERNKINEGQLINNWTNINRPFRNYPNLFLYNLPETLFLIEVYRTRQNNYPGAYKFIMGKSSNPSDKNEFVGGILAYEFEQQNPDILKRRNIERNSFYKLRKDLENQISESEIELNDHLLETNKKYDEYVKRIDDLHVDKDKQFTNWFEGTENEKGIKSIFNEFKNEKESIFNHWFEGSDEEKGAKEKINSLEETYKNLLALKEPANYWKKRAERMRTQGWISLGILIGLVSVTVWSLSELLWKTPDQIYTSFFEGDKSAAIRWSIIYVTFISFLAFCVRAITKVMFSSFHLARDADERNTLTYFYLSLINESDIDDDQRQLIIQSLFSRADSGLLKGDSGPTMPNDIASKIFGSN
;
A
#
# COMPACT_ATOMS: atom_id res chain seq x y z
N MET A 1 -7.42 -46.34 21.92
CA MET A 1 -6.65 -45.56 20.91
C MET A 1 -6.92 -46.12 19.52
N THR A 2 -6.64 -45.36 18.46
CA THR A 2 -6.64 -45.89 17.08
C THR A 2 -5.25 -46.41 16.70
N ILE A 3 -5.15 -47.30 15.70
CA ILE A 3 -3.85 -47.76 15.15
C ILE A 3 -2.97 -46.57 14.75
N SER A 4 -3.55 -45.53 14.14
CA SER A 4 -2.81 -44.35 13.71
C SER A 4 -2.21 -43.57 14.89
N GLU A 5 -2.95 -43.47 15.99
CA GLU A 5 -2.45 -42.83 17.22
C GLU A 5 -1.31 -43.65 17.82
N VAL A 6 -1.46 -44.97 17.88
CA VAL A 6 -0.41 -45.87 18.40
C VAL A 6 0.84 -45.81 17.54
N ARG A 7 0.73 -45.84 16.21
CA ARG A 7 1.87 -45.67 15.29
C ARG A 7 2.59 -44.34 15.54
N LYS A 8 1.82 -43.27 15.71
CA LYS A 8 2.38 -41.94 16.02
C LYS A 8 3.15 -41.95 17.34
N LEU A 9 2.59 -42.54 18.40
CA LEU A 9 3.27 -42.64 19.70
C LEU A 9 4.54 -43.48 19.61
N VAL A 10 4.48 -44.66 18.97
CA VAL A 10 5.65 -45.54 18.78
C VAL A 10 6.74 -44.83 17.98
N SER A 11 6.40 -44.16 16.87
CA SER A 11 7.36 -43.42 16.03
C SER A 11 7.99 -42.21 16.74
N LYS A 12 7.34 -41.66 17.77
CA LYS A 12 7.89 -40.53 18.52
C LYS A 12 8.69 -40.96 19.73
N SER A 13 8.70 -42.25 20.03
CA SER A 13 9.32 -42.79 21.22
C SER A 13 10.83 -42.84 21.13
N ASP A 14 11.49 -42.41 22.19
CA ASP A 14 12.95 -42.57 22.38
C ASP A 14 13.37 -44.06 22.35
N HIS A 15 12.42 -44.98 22.55
CA HIS A 15 12.63 -46.43 22.56
C HIS A 15 12.08 -47.14 21.33
N TYR A 16 12.00 -46.45 20.19
CA TYR A 16 11.45 -47.00 18.94
C TYR A 16 12.07 -48.37 18.57
N GLU A 17 13.39 -48.50 18.59
CA GLU A 17 14.08 -49.75 18.22
C GLU A 17 13.70 -50.93 19.13
N TRP A 18 13.51 -50.66 20.42
CA TRP A 18 13.02 -51.67 21.36
C TRP A 18 11.56 -52.04 21.07
N LEU A 19 10.69 -51.06 20.82
CA LEU A 19 9.28 -51.30 20.47
C LEU A 19 9.12 -52.04 19.14
N LYS A 20 10.03 -51.80 18.18
CA LYS A 20 10.10 -52.47 16.88
C LYS A 20 10.54 -53.93 17.01
N SER A 21 11.53 -54.20 17.84
CA SER A 21 12.05 -55.55 18.10
C SER A 21 11.26 -56.35 19.13
N LEU A 22 10.27 -55.73 19.78
CA LEU A 22 9.44 -56.33 20.80
C LEU A 22 8.77 -57.61 20.30
N SER A 23 9.02 -58.73 20.96
CA SER A 23 8.40 -60.02 20.63
C SER A 23 7.36 -60.41 21.67
N TRP A 24 6.21 -60.87 21.20
CA TRP A 24 5.16 -61.46 22.02
C TRP A 24 4.73 -62.81 21.47
N GLU A 25 4.80 -63.83 22.32
CA GLU A 25 4.49 -65.20 21.98
C GLU A 25 3.12 -65.57 22.57
N LEU A 26 2.16 -65.91 21.71
CA LEU A 26 0.85 -66.40 22.11
C LEU A 26 0.79 -67.93 21.94
N LYS A 27 0.55 -68.63 23.05
CA LYS A 27 0.36 -70.08 23.11
C LYS A 27 -1.01 -70.42 23.66
N ILE A 28 -1.80 -71.16 22.88
CA ILE A 28 -3.06 -71.77 23.32
C ILE A 28 -2.92 -73.28 23.09
N GLU A 29 -2.44 -73.99 24.11
CA GLU A 29 -2.08 -75.41 24.03
C GLU A 29 -3.27 -76.28 23.60
N ASN A 30 -4.44 -76.06 24.21
CA ASN A 30 -5.64 -76.85 23.95
C ASN A 30 -6.19 -76.72 22.53
N LEU A 31 -5.83 -75.67 21.80
CA LEU A 31 -6.27 -75.42 20.42
C LEU A 31 -5.13 -75.57 19.41
N ASN A 32 -3.95 -76.04 19.85
CA ASN A 32 -2.73 -76.15 19.04
C ASN A 32 -2.40 -74.87 18.27
N TYR A 33 -2.59 -73.70 18.90
CA TYR A 33 -2.29 -72.40 18.32
C TYR A 33 -1.02 -71.83 18.93
N HIS A 34 -0.04 -71.53 18.08
CA HIS A 34 1.22 -70.95 18.50
C HIS A 34 1.73 -69.92 17.49
N HIS A 35 1.72 -68.65 17.87
CA HIS A 35 2.17 -67.54 17.03
C HIS A 35 3.10 -66.58 17.80
N SER A 36 4.09 -66.03 17.12
CA SER A 36 5.01 -65.02 17.66
C SER A 36 4.87 -63.74 16.86
N PHE A 37 4.40 -62.69 17.51
CA PHE A 37 4.26 -61.36 16.93
C PHE A 37 5.55 -60.55 17.17
N THR A 38 5.95 -59.75 16.19
CA THR A 38 7.11 -58.86 16.29
C THR A 38 6.70 -57.40 16.05
N GLY A 39 7.11 -56.52 16.95
CA GLY A 39 6.77 -55.11 16.92
C GLY A 39 5.48 -54.79 17.69
N PHE A 40 5.53 -53.73 18.48
CA PHE A 40 4.43 -53.27 19.31
C PHE A 40 3.14 -53.01 18.52
N VAL A 41 3.25 -52.36 17.36
CA VAL A 41 2.10 -52.03 16.50
C VAL A 41 1.44 -53.30 15.96
N SER A 42 2.22 -54.31 15.60
CA SER A 42 1.70 -55.61 15.13
C SER A 42 0.89 -56.32 16.21
N ILE A 43 1.40 -56.34 17.45
CA ILE A 43 0.72 -56.90 18.62
C ILE A 43 -0.60 -56.15 18.86
N TYR A 44 -0.54 -54.82 18.88
CA TYR A 44 -1.71 -53.98 19.11
C TYR A 44 -2.79 -54.19 18.06
N LYS A 45 -2.40 -54.21 16.77
CA LYS A 45 -3.29 -54.44 15.63
C LYS A 45 -3.95 -55.83 15.70
N PHE A 46 -3.21 -56.86 16.11
CA PHE A 46 -3.77 -58.19 16.32
C PHE A 46 -4.87 -58.16 17.40
N LEU A 47 -4.60 -57.55 18.56
CA LEU A 47 -5.59 -57.47 19.64
C LEU A 47 -6.85 -56.73 19.21
N GLU A 48 -6.70 -55.62 18.48
CA GLU A 48 -7.82 -54.88 17.93
C GLU A 48 -8.65 -55.72 16.96
N GLN A 49 -8.01 -56.43 16.02
CA GLN A 49 -8.71 -57.34 15.12
C GLN A 49 -9.46 -58.44 15.87
N GLN A 50 -8.90 -58.97 16.96
CA GLN A 50 -9.59 -59.99 17.76
C GLN A 50 -10.81 -59.43 18.48
N ILE A 51 -10.70 -58.24 19.08
CA ILE A 51 -11.80 -57.57 19.79
C ILE A 51 -12.91 -57.20 18.82
N ASP A 52 -12.58 -56.59 17.67
CA ASP A 52 -13.53 -56.25 16.61
C ASP A 52 -14.22 -57.50 16.05
N GLY A 53 -13.47 -58.59 15.92
CA GLY A 53 -13.99 -59.90 15.53
C GLY A 53 -15.05 -60.40 16.51
N TRP A 54 -14.75 -60.38 17.81
CA TRP A 54 -15.71 -60.75 18.85
C TRP A 54 -16.95 -59.85 18.90
N GLU A 55 -16.80 -58.55 18.61
CA GLU A 55 -17.92 -57.60 18.57
C GLU A 55 -18.94 -57.89 17.48
N LYS A 56 -18.53 -58.51 16.38
CA LYS A 56 -19.44 -58.92 15.30
C LYS A 56 -20.41 -60.02 15.72
N HIS A 57 -20.09 -60.80 16.75
CA HIS A 57 -20.93 -61.92 17.18
C HIS A 57 -22.11 -61.53 18.10
N LYS A 58 -22.20 -60.27 18.59
CA LYS A 58 -23.21 -59.75 19.56
C LYS A 58 -23.38 -60.66 20.81
N ASP A 59 -24.32 -60.38 21.71
CA ASP A 59 -24.52 -61.07 23.01
C ASP A 59 -24.84 -62.58 22.94
N ASP A 60 -24.72 -63.19 21.77
CA ASP A 60 -25.00 -64.59 21.47
C ASP A 60 -23.70 -65.40 21.34
N ILE A 61 -22.88 -65.33 22.39
CA ILE A 61 -21.67 -66.13 22.55
C ILE A 61 -21.57 -66.72 23.97
N PRO A 62 -21.02 -67.93 24.13
CA PRO A 62 -20.77 -68.54 25.43
C PRO A 62 -19.95 -67.68 26.39
N VAL A 63 -20.12 -67.91 27.70
CA VAL A 63 -19.44 -67.15 28.76
C VAL A 63 -17.91 -67.26 28.66
N GLU A 64 -17.39 -68.38 28.15
CA GLU A 64 -15.96 -68.61 27.94
C GLU A 64 -15.38 -67.66 26.88
N PHE A 65 -16.17 -67.32 25.87
CA PHE A 65 -15.75 -66.42 24.79
C PHE A 65 -15.87 -64.96 25.22
N VAL A 66 -16.89 -64.62 26.02
CA VAL A 66 -16.96 -63.31 26.70
C VAL A 66 -15.72 -63.10 27.59
N ARG A 67 -15.31 -64.12 28.36
CA ARG A 67 -14.07 -64.08 29.15
C ARG A 67 -12.83 -63.87 28.26
N SER A 68 -12.76 -64.57 27.13
CA SER A 68 -11.66 -64.42 26.17
C SER A 68 -11.58 -63.00 25.60
N LYS A 69 -12.72 -62.44 25.18
CA LYS A 69 -12.82 -61.03 24.75
C LYS A 69 -12.32 -60.09 25.85
N ASN A 70 -12.80 -60.25 27.09
CA ASN A 70 -12.43 -59.38 28.20
C ASN A 70 -10.92 -59.44 28.54
N ILE A 71 -10.31 -60.63 28.43
CA ILE A 71 -8.86 -60.81 28.60
C ILE A 71 -8.10 -60.02 27.53
N LEU A 72 -8.46 -60.17 26.25
CA LEU A 72 -7.81 -59.46 25.15
C LEU A 72 -8.04 -57.95 25.21
N SER A 73 -9.25 -57.51 25.57
CA SER A 73 -9.57 -56.09 25.80
C SER A 73 -8.75 -55.50 26.93
N LYS A 74 -8.59 -56.22 28.04
CA LYS A 74 -7.72 -55.79 29.13
C LYS A 74 -6.27 -55.67 28.65
N PHE A 75 -5.78 -56.64 27.89
CA PHE A 75 -4.42 -56.56 27.35
C PHE A 75 -4.22 -55.33 26.47
N LYS A 76 -5.17 -55.06 25.55
CA LYS A 76 -5.15 -53.86 24.70
C LYS A 76 -5.06 -52.60 25.57
N THR A 77 -5.92 -52.47 26.57
CA THR A 77 -5.89 -51.32 27.50
C THR A 77 -4.57 -51.20 28.26
N ASP A 78 -4.00 -52.32 28.71
CA ASP A 78 -2.70 -52.32 29.38
C ASP A 78 -1.58 -51.87 28.42
N LEU A 79 -1.63 -52.25 27.14
CA LEU A 79 -0.71 -51.73 26.10
C LEU A 79 -0.89 -50.24 25.85
N GLU A 80 -2.12 -49.73 25.78
CA GLU A 80 -2.39 -48.29 25.60
C GLU A 80 -1.83 -47.48 26.78
N ASN A 81 -2.01 -47.98 28.00
CA ASN A 81 -1.46 -47.37 29.20
C ASN A 81 0.07 -47.42 29.21
N PHE A 82 0.66 -48.55 28.79
CA PHE A 82 2.10 -48.72 28.69
C PHE A 82 2.74 -47.68 27.76
N ILE A 83 2.27 -47.59 26.52
CA ILE A 83 2.85 -46.68 25.52
C ILE A 83 2.60 -45.21 25.88
N SER A 84 1.46 -44.91 26.49
CA SER A 84 1.17 -43.54 26.96
C SER A 84 2.08 -43.13 28.12
N GLN A 85 2.39 -44.05 29.03
CA GLN A 85 3.26 -43.80 30.17
C GLN A 85 4.73 -43.73 29.78
N SER A 86 5.18 -44.55 28.82
CA SER A 86 6.56 -44.51 28.33
C SER A 86 6.90 -43.15 27.72
N GLU A 87 5.98 -42.56 26.95
CA GLU A 87 6.13 -41.22 26.38
C GLU A 87 6.14 -40.11 27.44
N ARG A 88 5.23 -40.16 28.42
CA ARG A 88 5.09 -39.09 29.42
C ARG A 88 6.25 -39.02 30.41
N ASN A 89 6.76 -40.18 30.83
CA ASN A 89 7.66 -40.28 31.97
C ASN A 89 9.14 -40.38 31.60
N LYS A 90 9.49 -40.39 30.30
CA LYS A 90 10.88 -40.58 29.80
C LYS A 90 11.61 -41.71 30.54
N ILE A 91 10.94 -42.84 30.71
CA ILE A 91 11.46 -43.99 31.44
C ILE A 91 12.71 -44.55 30.73
N ASN A 92 13.65 -45.09 31.48
CA ASN A 92 14.81 -45.76 30.89
C ASN A 92 14.44 -47.15 30.35
N GLU A 93 15.31 -47.73 29.51
CA GLU A 93 15.06 -49.03 28.85
C GLU A 93 14.83 -50.17 29.85
N GLY A 94 15.55 -50.17 30.99
CA GLY A 94 15.35 -51.17 32.05
C GLY A 94 13.97 -51.11 32.69
N GLN A 95 13.44 -49.90 32.94
CA GLN A 95 12.08 -49.69 33.43
C GLN A 95 11.04 -50.11 32.38
N LEU A 96 11.30 -49.82 31.10
CA LEU A 96 10.45 -50.22 29.97
C LEU A 96 10.31 -51.75 29.89
N ILE A 97 11.43 -52.48 29.96
CA ILE A 97 11.48 -53.95 29.94
C ILE A 97 10.72 -54.53 31.15
N ASN A 98 10.91 -53.96 32.34
CA ASN A 98 10.21 -54.40 33.55
C ASN A 98 8.69 -54.18 33.43
N ASN A 99 8.27 -53.02 32.94
CA ASN A 99 6.85 -52.70 32.72
C ASN A 99 6.23 -53.65 31.68
N TRP A 100 6.92 -53.92 30.58
CA TRP A 100 6.48 -54.90 29.60
C TRP A 100 6.38 -56.30 30.18
N THR A 101 7.37 -56.72 30.97
CA THR A 101 7.34 -58.03 31.63
C THR A 101 6.13 -58.16 32.55
N ASN A 102 5.79 -57.10 33.29
CA ASN A 102 4.62 -57.07 34.16
C ASN A 102 3.30 -57.18 33.38
N ILE A 103 3.20 -56.47 32.25
CA ILE A 103 2.00 -56.46 31.40
C ILE A 103 1.86 -57.76 30.62
N ASN A 104 2.97 -58.35 30.15
CA ASN A 104 2.97 -59.59 29.39
C ASN A 104 2.78 -60.83 30.29
N ARG A 105 3.22 -60.80 31.55
CA ARG A 105 3.19 -61.96 32.47
C ARG A 105 1.81 -62.66 32.55
N PRO A 106 0.68 -61.95 32.68
CA PRO A 106 -0.64 -62.58 32.68
C PRO A 106 -0.97 -63.32 31.37
N PHE A 107 -0.40 -62.90 30.24
CA PHE A 107 -0.74 -63.37 28.89
C PHE A 107 0.17 -64.46 28.33
N ARG A 108 1.15 -64.95 29.09
CA ARG A 108 2.06 -66.01 28.65
C ARG A 108 1.42 -67.40 28.60
N ASN A 109 0.39 -67.67 29.40
CA ASN A 109 -0.31 -68.96 29.39
C ASN A 109 -1.78 -68.81 29.76
N TYR A 110 -2.66 -68.83 28.76
CA TYR A 110 -4.10 -68.91 28.95
C TYR A 110 -4.65 -70.21 28.36
N PRO A 111 -4.76 -71.28 29.15
CA PRO A 111 -5.24 -72.56 28.65
C PRO A 111 -6.72 -72.52 28.22
N ASN A 112 -7.47 -71.47 28.58
CA ASN A 112 -8.88 -71.30 28.23
C ASN A 112 -9.15 -70.07 27.33
N LEU A 113 -8.15 -69.53 26.65
CA LEU A 113 -8.33 -68.42 25.71
C LEU A 113 -8.80 -68.92 24.34
N PHE A 114 -9.80 -68.27 23.79
CA PHE A 114 -10.25 -68.48 22.41
C PHE A 114 -9.98 -67.23 21.57
N LEU A 115 -9.63 -67.45 20.30
CA LEU A 115 -9.56 -66.42 19.27
C LEU A 115 -10.82 -66.52 18.40
N TYR A 116 -11.36 -65.38 17.96
CA TYR A 116 -12.68 -65.36 17.29
C TYR A 116 -12.68 -66.14 15.97
N ASN A 117 -11.51 -66.25 15.33
CA ASN A 117 -11.34 -66.79 13.99
C ASN A 117 -10.77 -68.21 13.95
N LEU A 118 -10.71 -68.93 15.07
CA LEU A 118 -10.27 -70.32 15.07
C LEU A 118 -11.42 -71.26 14.66
N PRO A 119 -11.14 -72.34 13.90
CA PRO A 119 -12.15 -73.32 13.52
C PRO A 119 -12.92 -73.89 14.71
N GLU A 120 -12.21 -74.24 15.78
CA GLU A 120 -12.76 -74.77 17.03
C GLU A 120 -13.72 -73.77 17.69
N THR A 121 -13.33 -72.49 17.70
CA THR A 121 -14.19 -71.40 18.20
C THR A 121 -15.47 -71.29 17.38
N LEU A 122 -15.35 -71.24 16.05
CA LEU A 122 -16.50 -71.09 15.15
C LEU A 122 -17.46 -72.28 15.26
N PHE A 123 -16.93 -73.49 15.36
CA PHE A 123 -17.70 -74.71 15.61
C PHE A 123 -18.47 -74.62 16.93
N LEU A 124 -17.80 -74.24 18.03
CA LEU A 124 -18.44 -74.12 19.33
C LEU A 124 -19.52 -73.02 19.36
N ILE A 125 -19.33 -71.91 18.64
CA ILE A 125 -20.37 -70.88 18.44
C ILE A 125 -21.57 -71.49 17.70
N GLU A 126 -21.35 -72.26 16.63
CA GLU A 126 -22.42 -72.90 15.86
C GLU A 126 -23.21 -73.89 16.72
N VAL A 127 -22.53 -74.74 17.50
CA VAL A 127 -23.18 -75.67 18.44
C VAL A 127 -23.97 -74.91 19.50
N TYR A 128 -23.43 -73.82 20.05
CA TYR A 128 -24.14 -72.99 21.03
C TYR A 128 -25.45 -72.43 20.46
N ARG A 129 -25.42 -71.95 19.21
CA ARG A 129 -26.57 -71.33 18.53
C ARG A 129 -27.63 -72.32 18.07
N THR A 130 -27.20 -73.48 17.58
CA THR A 130 -28.10 -74.45 16.93
C THR A 130 -28.54 -75.57 17.89
N ARG A 131 -27.70 -75.91 18.87
CA ARG A 131 -27.85 -77.06 19.78
C ARG A 131 -27.34 -76.72 21.18
N GLN A 132 -27.87 -75.65 21.78
CA GLN A 132 -27.39 -75.07 23.05
C GLN A 132 -27.20 -76.11 24.18
N ASN A 133 -28.12 -77.07 24.34
CA ASN A 133 -28.01 -78.10 25.38
C ASN A 133 -26.79 -79.02 25.19
N ASN A 134 -26.30 -79.18 23.97
CA ASN A 134 -25.15 -80.02 23.64
C ASN A 134 -23.81 -79.29 23.74
N TYR A 135 -23.82 -77.95 23.84
CA TYR A 135 -22.61 -77.13 23.95
C TYR A 135 -21.65 -77.57 25.08
N PRO A 136 -22.11 -77.86 26.32
CA PRO A 136 -21.21 -78.24 27.42
C PRO A 136 -20.37 -79.48 27.10
N GLY A 137 -20.96 -80.47 26.40
CA GLY A 137 -20.26 -81.67 25.95
C GLY A 137 -19.21 -81.38 24.88
N ALA A 138 -19.59 -80.59 23.87
CA ALA A 138 -18.69 -80.20 22.77
C ALA A 138 -17.51 -79.37 23.29
N TYR A 139 -17.77 -78.41 24.17
CA TYR A 139 -16.74 -77.58 24.81
C TYR A 139 -15.76 -78.43 25.64
N LYS A 140 -16.26 -79.35 26.48
CA LYS A 140 -15.41 -80.22 27.29
C LYS A 140 -14.49 -81.07 26.43
N PHE A 141 -15.01 -81.65 25.33
CA PHE A 141 -14.23 -82.45 24.40
C PHE A 141 -13.08 -81.66 23.75
N ILE A 142 -13.39 -80.52 23.13
CA ILE A 142 -12.38 -79.65 22.48
C ILE A 142 -11.31 -79.20 23.48
N MET A 143 -11.69 -78.98 24.73
CA MET A 143 -10.77 -78.53 25.78
C MET A 143 -10.00 -79.66 26.45
N GLY A 144 -10.15 -80.92 26.02
CA GLY A 144 -9.52 -82.08 26.66
C GLY A 144 -9.99 -82.32 28.11
N LYS A 145 -11.18 -81.84 28.48
CA LYS A 145 -11.77 -81.97 29.82
C LYS A 145 -12.68 -83.20 29.88
N SER A 146 -12.83 -83.79 31.07
CA SER A 146 -13.73 -84.93 31.26
C SER A 146 -15.20 -84.54 31.01
N SER A 147 -15.88 -85.31 30.17
CA SER A 147 -17.34 -85.25 29.97
C SER A 147 -18.04 -86.31 30.83
N ASN A 148 -19.30 -86.08 31.20
CA ASN A 148 -20.13 -87.10 31.87
C ASN A 148 -20.88 -87.92 30.81
N PRO A 149 -20.50 -89.18 30.53
CA PRO A 149 -21.16 -89.99 29.50
C PRO A 149 -22.59 -90.38 29.87
N SER A 150 -22.96 -90.23 31.15
CA SER A 150 -24.31 -90.53 31.63
C SER A 150 -25.31 -89.41 31.32
N ASP A 151 -24.83 -88.19 31.03
CA ASP A 151 -25.68 -87.10 30.55
C ASP A 151 -25.79 -87.18 29.02
N LYS A 152 -27.01 -87.46 28.54
CA LYS A 152 -27.30 -87.57 27.09
C LYS A 152 -26.86 -86.33 26.32
N ASN A 153 -27.03 -85.14 26.87
CA ASN A 153 -26.70 -83.90 26.18
C ASN A 153 -25.20 -83.67 26.09
N GLU A 154 -24.45 -83.98 27.16
CA GLU A 154 -22.98 -83.93 27.15
C GLU A 154 -22.38 -85.00 26.23
N PHE A 155 -22.92 -86.21 26.23
CA PHE A 155 -22.49 -87.27 25.34
C PHE A 155 -22.67 -86.88 23.87
N VAL A 156 -23.87 -86.42 23.49
CA VAL A 156 -24.14 -85.96 22.12
C VAL A 156 -23.25 -84.77 21.74
N GLY A 157 -23.00 -83.84 22.66
CA GLY A 157 -22.05 -82.75 22.44
C GLY A 157 -20.62 -83.22 22.15
N GLY A 158 -20.15 -84.21 22.92
CA GLY A 158 -18.84 -84.83 22.69
C GLY A 158 -18.75 -85.53 21.33
N ILE A 159 -19.83 -86.20 20.89
CA ILE A 159 -19.90 -86.81 19.55
C ILE A 159 -19.85 -85.75 18.45
N LEU A 160 -20.56 -84.62 18.58
CA LEU A 160 -20.50 -83.53 17.60
C LEU A 160 -19.08 -82.97 17.48
N ALA A 161 -18.36 -82.81 18.60
CA ALA A 161 -16.98 -82.34 18.60
C ALA A 161 -16.02 -83.38 18.00
N TYR A 162 -16.22 -84.65 18.32
CA TYR A 162 -15.50 -85.75 17.67
C TYR A 162 -15.73 -85.77 16.16
N GLU A 163 -16.97 -85.64 15.69
CA GLU A 163 -17.30 -85.57 14.26
C GLU A 163 -16.69 -84.34 13.60
N PHE A 164 -16.71 -83.18 14.26
CA PHE A 164 -16.02 -81.98 13.78
C PHE A 164 -14.52 -82.21 13.60
N GLU A 165 -13.86 -82.88 14.55
CA GLU A 165 -12.45 -83.27 14.44
C GLU A 165 -12.20 -84.37 13.39
N GLN A 166 -13.18 -85.24 13.11
CA GLN A 166 -13.01 -86.46 12.32
C GLN A 166 -13.70 -86.48 10.94
N GLN A 167 -14.45 -85.44 10.53
CA GLN A 167 -15.15 -85.40 9.24
C GLN A 167 -14.29 -85.94 8.07
N ASN A 168 -14.72 -87.09 7.52
CA ASN A 168 -14.10 -87.98 6.52
C ASN A 168 -12.92 -88.89 6.96
N PRO A 169 -13.19 -90.14 7.43
CA PRO A 169 -12.16 -91.07 7.87
C PRO A 169 -11.19 -91.56 6.76
N ASP A 170 -11.60 -91.59 5.48
CA ASP A 170 -10.71 -92.01 4.37
C ASP A 170 -9.75 -90.89 3.89
N ILE A 171 -9.92 -89.65 4.39
CA ILE A 171 -9.22 -88.42 3.94
C ILE A 171 -8.23 -87.92 5.02
N LEU A 172 -8.00 -88.69 6.10
CA LEU A 172 -7.14 -88.32 7.24
C LEU A 172 -5.76 -87.74 6.84
N LYS A 173 -5.18 -88.20 5.72
CA LYS A 173 -3.92 -87.63 5.19
C LYS A 173 -4.12 -86.22 4.60
N ARG A 174 -5.14 -86.00 3.76
CA ARG A 174 -5.37 -84.71 3.08
C ARG A 174 -5.89 -83.64 4.03
N ARG A 175 -6.79 -83.94 4.99
CA ARG A 175 -7.29 -82.94 5.94
C ARG A 175 -6.19 -82.41 6.86
N ASN A 176 -5.36 -83.30 7.40
CA ASN A 176 -4.23 -82.88 8.24
C ASN A 176 -3.20 -82.08 7.44
N ILE A 177 -2.94 -82.46 6.18
CA ILE A 177 -2.06 -81.70 5.29
C ILE A 177 -2.67 -80.34 4.93
N GLU A 178 -3.97 -80.26 4.60
CA GLU A 178 -4.66 -79.00 4.30
C GLU A 178 -4.71 -78.10 5.54
N ARG A 179 -5.05 -78.64 6.72
CA ARG A 179 -5.01 -77.90 8.00
C ARG A 179 -3.61 -77.36 8.27
N ASN A 180 -2.58 -78.18 8.10
CA ASN A 180 -1.19 -77.73 8.25
C ASN A 180 -0.80 -76.69 7.20
N SER A 181 -1.27 -76.82 5.96
CA SER A 181 -1.04 -75.85 4.87
C SER A 181 -1.73 -74.52 5.14
N PHE A 182 -3.00 -74.53 5.59
CA PHE A 182 -3.74 -73.33 5.98
C PHE A 182 -3.14 -72.68 7.22
N TYR A 183 -2.71 -73.47 8.20
CA TYR A 183 -1.99 -72.97 9.36
C TYR A 183 -0.68 -72.30 8.95
N LYS A 184 0.09 -72.91 8.07
CA LYS A 184 1.33 -72.35 7.53
C LYS A 184 1.06 -71.06 6.76
N LEU A 185 0.08 -71.07 5.85
CA LEU A 185 -0.31 -69.88 5.08
C LEU A 185 -0.75 -68.74 5.99
N ARG A 186 -1.56 -69.02 7.01
CA ARG A 186 -1.98 -68.04 8.01
C ARG A 186 -0.79 -67.47 8.76
N LYS A 187 0.13 -68.33 9.22
CA LYS A 187 1.34 -67.90 9.92
C LYS A 187 2.22 -67.03 9.02
N ASP A 188 2.41 -67.42 7.76
CA ASP A 188 3.20 -66.66 6.79
C ASP A 188 2.55 -65.30 6.51
N LEU A 189 1.22 -65.23 6.39
CA LEU A 189 0.48 -63.96 6.27
C LEU A 189 0.61 -63.07 7.51
N GLU A 190 0.48 -63.64 8.71
CA GLU A 190 0.65 -62.91 9.97
C GLU A 190 2.07 -62.35 10.10
N ASN A 191 3.09 -63.12 9.69
CA ASN A 191 4.48 -62.66 9.64
C ASN A 191 4.67 -61.52 8.62
N GLN A 192 4.14 -61.67 7.39
CA GLN A 192 4.21 -60.61 6.37
C GLN A 192 3.51 -59.32 6.82
N ILE A 193 2.37 -59.44 7.52
CA ILE A 193 1.70 -58.27 8.11
C ILE A 193 2.63 -57.61 9.13
N SER A 194 3.27 -58.40 10.00
CA SER A 194 4.22 -57.90 10.99
C SER A 194 5.41 -57.17 10.36
N GLU A 195 6.01 -57.75 9.31
CA GLU A 195 7.12 -57.15 8.55
C GLU A 195 6.68 -55.86 7.86
N SER A 196 5.53 -55.86 7.20
CA SER A 196 4.99 -54.67 6.52
C SER A 196 4.67 -53.51 7.49
N GLU A 197 4.22 -53.81 8.70
CA GLU A 197 4.00 -52.79 9.73
C GLU A 197 5.32 -52.18 10.20
N ILE A 198 6.38 -52.98 10.32
CA ILE A 198 7.71 -52.49 10.65
C ILE A 198 8.24 -51.58 9.54
N GLU A 199 8.21 -52.03 8.29
CA GLU A 199 8.67 -51.24 7.13
C GLU A 199 7.90 -49.93 6.98
N LEU A 200 6.57 -49.96 7.17
CA LEU A 200 5.73 -48.78 7.13
C LEU A 200 6.12 -47.77 8.22
N ASN A 201 6.35 -48.23 9.45
CA ASN A 201 6.74 -47.36 10.54
C ASN A 201 8.14 -46.76 10.34
N ASP A 202 9.10 -47.55 9.83
CA ASP A 202 10.43 -47.07 9.46
C ASP A 202 10.35 -45.99 8.38
N HIS A 203 9.54 -46.20 7.34
CA HIS A 203 9.36 -45.22 6.27
C HIS A 203 8.70 -43.93 6.78
N LEU A 204 7.71 -44.04 7.66
CA LEU A 204 7.06 -42.88 8.29
C LEU A 204 8.05 -42.08 9.15
N LEU A 205 8.89 -42.77 9.92
CA LEU A 205 9.95 -42.14 10.70
C LEU A 205 10.95 -41.38 9.84
N GLU A 206 11.48 -42.04 8.81
CA GLU A 206 12.46 -41.43 7.91
C GLU A 206 11.86 -40.22 7.19
N THR A 207 10.61 -40.34 6.75
CA THR A 207 9.88 -39.25 6.09
C THR A 207 9.68 -38.05 7.02
N ASN A 208 9.27 -38.29 8.27
CA ASN A 208 9.11 -37.23 9.26
C ASN A 208 10.45 -36.53 9.54
N LYS A 209 11.53 -37.29 9.68
CA LYS A 209 12.88 -36.73 9.88
C LYS A 209 13.30 -35.84 8.70
N LYS A 210 13.12 -36.32 7.46
CA LYS A 210 13.40 -35.54 6.25
C LYS A 210 12.56 -34.27 6.20
N TYR A 211 11.27 -34.37 6.54
CA TYR A 211 10.37 -33.22 6.59
C TYR A 211 10.85 -32.16 7.58
N ASP A 212 11.22 -32.55 8.80
CA ASP A 212 11.75 -31.64 9.82
C ASP A 212 13.07 -30.97 9.36
N GLU A 213 13.94 -31.71 8.67
CA GLU A 213 15.14 -31.17 8.06
C GLU A 213 14.84 -30.14 6.95
N TYR A 214 13.83 -30.40 6.10
CA TYR A 214 13.39 -29.44 5.09
C TYR A 214 12.81 -28.17 5.70
N VAL A 215 11.98 -28.30 6.74
CA VAL A 215 11.42 -27.14 7.45
C VAL A 215 12.54 -26.28 8.02
N LYS A 216 13.52 -26.88 8.70
CA LYS A 216 14.70 -26.14 9.20
C LYS A 216 15.45 -25.41 8.10
N ARG A 217 15.70 -26.06 6.96
CA ARG A 217 16.36 -25.42 5.81
C ARG A 217 15.58 -24.23 5.26
N ILE A 218 14.25 -24.30 5.26
CA ILE A 218 13.39 -23.19 4.83
C ILE A 218 13.48 -22.04 5.83
N ASP A 219 13.43 -22.33 7.13
CA ASP A 219 13.57 -21.31 8.18
C ASP A 219 14.94 -20.62 8.12
N ASP A 220 16.02 -21.39 7.98
CA ASP A 220 17.38 -20.87 7.82
C ASP A 220 17.50 -19.97 6.59
N LEU A 221 16.89 -20.38 5.46
CA LEU A 221 16.88 -19.59 4.22
C LEU A 221 16.07 -18.30 4.39
N HIS A 222 14.94 -18.36 5.08
CA HIS A 222 14.15 -17.17 5.39
C HIS A 222 14.96 -16.18 6.22
N VAL A 223 15.60 -16.64 7.30
CA VAL A 223 16.44 -15.80 8.16
C VAL A 223 17.61 -15.19 7.39
N ASP A 224 18.31 -15.97 6.55
CA ASP A 224 19.40 -15.47 5.71
C ASP A 224 18.92 -14.39 4.72
N LYS A 225 17.78 -14.64 4.04
CA LYS A 225 17.23 -13.71 3.06
C LYS A 225 16.71 -12.43 3.68
N ASP A 226 16.03 -12.52 4.82
CA ASP A 226 15.54 -11.37 5.55
C ASP A 226 16.69 -10.50 6.07
N LYS A 227 17.76 -11.12 6.55
CA LYS A 227 19.00 -10.44 6.93
C LYS A 227 19.66 -9.76 5.72
N GLN A 228 19.78 -10.45 4.58
CA GLN A 228 20.33 -9.85 3.35
C GLN A 228 19.51 -8.65 2.89
N PHE A 229 18.18 -8.76 2.91
CA PHE A 229 17.29 -7.68 2.53
C PHE A 229 17.41 -6.49 3.49
N THR A 230 17.39 -6.74 4.80
CA THR A 230 17.52 -5.69 5.82
C THR A 230 18.85 -4.97 5.70
N ASN A 231 19.96 -5.72 5.57
CA ASN A 231 21.28 -5.15 5.37
C ASN A 231 21.36 -4.30 4.08
N TRP A 232 20.75 -4.75 2.99
CA TRP A 232 20.70 -4.00 1.74
C TRP A 232 19.83 -2.73 1.85
N PHE A 233 18.66 -2.83 2.48
CA PHE A 233 17.67 -1.76 2.51
C PHE A 233 17.97 -0.72 3.59
N GLU A 234 18.18 -1.17 4.83
CA GLU A 234 18.43 -0.31 5.99
C GLU A 234 19.91 0.04 6.15
N GLY A 235 20.79 -0.90 5.80
CA GLY A 235 22.24 -0.77 5.96
C GLY A 235 22.77 -1.67 7.06
N THR A 236 24.07 -1.55 7.30
CA THR A 236 24.77 -2.17 8.44
C THR A 236 25.47 -1.09 9.24
N GLU A 237 26.13 -1.45 10.35
CA GLU A 237 26.91 -0.49 11.14
C GLU A 237 27.99 0.24 10.32
N ASN A 238 28.50 -0.38 9.25
CA ASN A 238 29.60 0.14 8.45
C ASN A 238 29.18 0.62 7.04
N GLU A 239 27.96 0.31 6.59
CA GLU A 239 27.50 0.61 5.23
C GLU A 239 26.10 1.19 5.23
N LYS A 240 25.91 2.29 4.49
CA LYS A 240 24.59 2.91 4.33
C LYS A 240 23.69 2.03 3.47
N GLY A 241 22.50 1.73 3.96
CA GLY A 241 21.48 1.07 3.16
C GLY A 241 20.87 1.98 2.11
N ILE A 242 20.20 1.38 1.13
CA ILE A 242 19.52 2.08 0.04
C ILE A 242 18.53 3.15 0.56
N LYS A 243 17.87 2.90 1.69
CA LYS A 243 16.95 3.86 2.32
C LYS A 243 17.63 5.18 2.68
N SER A 244 18.84 5.10 3.25
CA SER A 244 19.61 6.29 3.63
C SER A 244 20.10 7.04 2.38
N ILE A 245 20.64 6.31 1.39
CA ILE A 245 21.11 6.88 0.12
C ILE A 245 19.96 7.60 -0.60
N PHE A 246 18.77 6.99 -0.66
CA PHE A 246 17.60 7.60 -1.29
C PHE A 246 17.15 8.86 -0.55
N ASN A 247 17.13 8.84 0.78
CA ASN A 247 16.78 10.01 1.58
C ASN A 247 17.78 11.16 1.42
N GLU A 248 19.08 10.86 1.39
CA GLU A 248 20.13 11.85 1.13
C GLU A 248 19.96 12.48 -0.25
N PHE A 249 19.77 11.66 -1.29
CA PHE A 249 19.51 12.14 -2.64
C PHE A 249 18.24 13.00 -2.70
N LYS A 250 17.14 12.56 -2.08
CA LYS A 250 15.89 13.32 -2.03
C LYS A 250 16.10 14.68 -1.37
N ASN A 251 16.72 14.70 -0.18
CA ASN A 251 16.95 15.92 0.58
C ASN A 251 17.88 16.89 -0.17
N GLU A 252 18.91 16.36 -0.86
CA GLU A 252 19.78 17.17 -1.71
C GLU A 252 19.00 17.85 -2.83
N LYS A 253 18.16 17.09 -3.57
CA LYS A 253 17.35 17.65 -4.66
C LYS A 253 16.27 18.62 -4.18
N GLU A 254 15.65 18.33 -3.04
CA GLU A 254 14.68 19.23 -2.42
C GLU A 254 15.34 20.54 -1.98
N SER A 255 16.54 20.48 -1.39
CA SER A 255 17.34 21.65 -1.04
C SER A 255 17.69 22.50 -2.26
N ILE A 256 18.19 21.88 -3.34
CA ILE A 256 18.51 22.58 -4.60
C ILE A 256 17.26 23.26 -5.18
N PHE A 257 16.13 22.56 -5.19
CA PHE A 257 14.87 23.11 -5.69
C PHE A 257 14.40 24.29 -4.84
N ASN A 258 14.40 24.14 -3.52
CA ASN A 258 13.96 25.18 -2.60
C ASN A 258 14.86 26.42 -2.71
N HIS A 259 16.19 26.23 -2.79
CA HIS A 259 17.12 27.34 -3.00
C HIS A 259 16.88 28.05 -4.34
N TRP A 260 16.67 27.32 -5.44
CA TRP A 260 16.35 27.93 -6.73
C TRP A 260 15.00 28.67 -6.71
N PHE A 261 13.98 28.11 -6.06
CA PHE A 261 12.62 28.64 -6.07
C PHE A 261 12.42 29.81 -5.10
N GLU A 262 12.85 29.64 -3.85
CA GLU A 262 12.70 30.62 -2.77
C GLU A 262 13.86 31.61 -2.74
N GLY A 263 15.08 31.15 -3.03
CA GLY A 263 16.29 31.97 -2.98
C GLY A 263 17.11 31.75 -1.71
N SER A 264 17.95 32.73 -1.39
CA SER A 264 18.64 32.89 -0.12
C SER A 264 18.59 34.37 0.30
N ASP A 265 19.13 34.68 1.47
CA ASP A 265 19.27 36.07 1.94
C ASP A 265 20.13 36.93 0.99
N GLU A 266 20.99 36.31 0.19
CA GLU A 266 21.90 36.98 -0.76
C GLU A 266 21.40 36.94 -2.21
N GLU A 267 20.63 35.92 -2.61
CA GLU A 267 20.13 35.76 -3.97
C GLU A 267 18.61 35.56 -4.02
N LYS A 268 17.92 36.44 -4.76
CA LYS A 268 16.48 36.31 -5.00
C LYS A 268 16.15 35.02 -5.76
N GLY A 269 15.23 34.22 -5.21
CA GLY A 269 14.72 33.03 -5.87
C GLY A 269 13.85 33.32 -7.08
N ALA A 270 13.53 32.27 -7.84
CA ALA A 270 12.66 32.37 -9.01
C ALA A 270 11.30 33.00 -8.67
N LYS A 271 10.74 32.71 -7.48
CA LYS A 271 9.46 33.26 -7.02
C LYS A 271 9.49 34.79 -6.95
N GLU A 272 10.50 35.36 -6.33
CA GLU A 272 10.61 36.82 -6.17
C GLU A 272 10.97 37.50 -7.49
N LYS A 273 11.86 36.90 -8.29
CA LYS A 273 12.19 37.38 -9.65
C LYS A 273 10.95 37.43 -10.56
N ILE A 274 10.06 36.44 -10.46
CA ILE A 274 8.79 36.42 -11.22
C ILE A 274 7.85 37.52 -10.72
N ASN A 275 7.70 37.66 -9.40
CA ASN A 275 6.85 38.70 -8.82
C ASN A 275 7.32 40.12 -9.18
N SER A 276 8.62 40.39 -9.10
CA SER A 276 9.18 41.70 -9.47
C SER A 276 9.02 41.97 -10.96
N LEU A 277 9.17 40.95 -11.81
CA LEU A 277 8.90 41.08 -13.25
C LEU A 277 7.42 41.37 -13.53
N GLU A 278 6.50 40.70 -12.82
CA GLU A 278 5.05 40.95 -12.96
C GLU A 278 4.69 42.37 -12.53
N GLU A 279 5.22 42.84 -11.40
CA GLU A 279 5.00 44.21 -10.92
C GLU A 279 5.57 45.26 -11.87
N THR A 280 6.81 45.06 -12.35
CA THR A 280 7.43 45.92 -13.34
C THR A 280 6.59 46.00 -14.62
N TYR A 281 6.07 44.85 -15.07
CA TYR A 281 5.21 44.79 -16.25
C TYR A 281 3.87 45.49 -16.05
N LYS A 282 3.23 45.32 -14.87
CA LYS A 282 2.00 46.05 -14.51
C LYS A 282 2.22 47.56 -14.48
N ASN A 283 3.31 48.02 -13.88
CA ASN A 283 3.67 49.44 -13.82
C ASN A 283 3.94 50.02 -15.21
N LEU A 284 4.64 49.26 -16.06
CA LEU A 284 4.86 49.63 -17.47
C LEU A 284 3.53 49.78 -18.21
N LEU A 285 2.60 48.83 -18.07
CA LEU A 285 1.29 48.92 -18.70
C LEU A 285 0.48 50.13 -18.21
N ALA A 286 0.45 50.38 -16.90
CA ALA A 286 -0.30 51.48 -16.29
C ALA A 286 0.15 52.87 -16.77
N LEU A 287 1.46 53.07 -16.97
CA LEU A 287 2.03 54.40 -17.30
C LEU A 287 2.22 54.62 -18.81
N LYS A 288 2.32 53.55 -19.60
CA LYS A 288 2.52 53.63 -21.06
C LYS A 288 1.33 54.28 -21.77
N GLU A 289 0.10 54.01 -21.34
CA GLU A 289 -1.08 54.63 -21.95
C GLU A 289 -1.17 56.15 -21.69
N PRO A 290 -1.03 56.66 -20.44
CA PRO A 290 -0.92 58.08 -20.17
C PRO A 290 0.22 58.79 -20.91
N ALA A 291 1.42 58.19 -20.96
CA ALA A 291 2.57 58.77 -21.68
C ALA A 291 2.26 58.92 -23.18
N ASN A 292 1.67 57.89 -23.80
CA ASN A 292 1.25 57.93 -25.19
C ASN A 292 0.14 58.96 -25.45
N TYR A 293 -0.78 59.14 -24.49
CA TYR A 293 -1.80 60.19 -24.57
C TYR A 293 -1.16 61.58 -24.61
N TRP A 294 -0.23 61.88 -23.69
CA TRP A 294 0.46 63.17 -23.64
C TRP A 294 1.27 63.44 -24.90
N LYS A 295 1.96 62.42 -25.44
CA LYS A 295 2.64 62.50 -26.75
C LYS A 295 1.68 62.92 -27.87
N LYS A 296 0.57 62.21 -28.03
CA LYS A 296 -0.44 62.50 -29.06
C LYS A 296 -1.07 63.89 -28.86
N ARG A 297 -1.27 64.30 -27.62
CA ARG A 297 -1.78 65.63 -27.27
C ARG A 297 -0.79 66.73 -27.66
N ALA A 298 0.49 66.55 -27.35
CA ALA A 298 1.56 67.48 -27.70
C ALA A 298 1.68 67.67 -29.21
N GLU A 299 1.70 66.57 -29.97
CA GLU A 299 1.69 66.58 -31.44
C GLU A 299 0.50 67.39 -31.98
N ARG A 300 -0.72 67.09 -31.50
CA ARG A 300 -1.94 67.79 -31.93
C ARG A 300 -1.90 69.30 -31.63
N MET A 301 -1.50 69.69 -30.43
CA MET A 301 -1.42 71.09 -30.03
C MET A 301 -0.32 71.84 -30.80
N ARG A 302 0.82 71.18 -31.07
CA ARG A 302 1.89 71.75 -31.89
C ARG A 302 1.44 72.01 -33.31
N THR A 303 0.71 71.07 -33.92
CA THR A 303 0.10 71.27 -35.24
C THR A 303 -0.85 72.47 -35.23
N GLN A 304 -1.71 72.62 -34.21
CA GLN A 304 -2.59 73.79 -34.08
C GLN A 304 -1.82 75.11 -33.93
N GLY A 305 -0.70 75.11 -33.19
CA GLY A 305 0.19 76.26 -33.07
C GLY A 305 0.78 76.67 -34.42
N TRP A 306 1.29 75.71 -35.20
CA TRP A 306 1.82 75.95 -36.54
C TRP A 306 0.75 76.43 -37.54
N ILE A 307 -0.47 75.86 -37.48
CA ILE A 307 -1.60 76.36 -38.28
C ILE A 307 -1.91 77.81 -37.90
N SER A 308 -1.97 78.12 -36.60
CA SER A 308 -2.24 79.49 -36.12
C SER A 308 -1.15 80.48 -36.54
N LEU A 309 0.13 80.05 -36.56
CA LEU A 309 1.23 80.86 -37.08
C LEU A 309 1.06 81.12 -38.59
N GLY A 310 0.68 80.10 -39.37
CA GLY A 310 0.39 80.26 -40.80
C GLY A 310 -0.74 81.25 -41.05
N ILE A 311 -1.84 81.16 -40.29
CA ILE A 311 -2.96 82.11 -40.35
C ILE A 311 -2.49 83.51 -39.95
N LEU A 312 -1.66 83.65 -38.91
CA LEU A 312 -1.13 84.93 -38.47
C LEU A 312 -0.29 85.60 -39.55
N ILE A 313 0.65 84.86 -40.16
CA ILE A 313 1.47 85.35 -41.28
C ILE A 313 0.57 85.80 -42.42
N GLY A 314 -0.42 85.00 -42.82
CA GLY A 314 -1.39 85.35 -43.85
C GLY A 314 -2.19 86.61 -43.51
N LEU A 315 -2.69 86.73 -42.27
CA LEU A 315 -3.40 87.92 -41.79
C LEU A 315 -2.52 89.16 -41.87
N VAL A 316 -1.26 89.09 -41.42
CA VAL A 316 -0.31 90.20 -41.48
C VAL A 316 -0.02 90.59 -42.93
N SER A 317 0.18 89.62 -43.84
CA SER A 317 0.35 89.90 -45.27
C SER A 317 -0.88 90.57 -45.88
N VAL A 318 -2.09 90.10 -45.58
CA VAL A 318 -3.36 90.73 -46.01
C VAL A 318 -3.48 92.14 -45.44
N THR A 319 -3.04 92.35 -44.19
CA THR A 319 -3.08 93.66 -43.53
C THR A 319 -2.18 94.63 -44.29
N VAL A 320 -0.91 94.27 -44.51
CA VAL A 320 0.06 95.09 -45.26
C VAL A 320 -0.41 95.36 -46.69
N TRP A 321 -0.93 94.34 -47.38
CA TRP A 321 -1.47 94.48 -48.74
C TRP A 321 -2.68 95.41 -48.76
N SER A 322 -3.64 95.23 -47.84
CA SER A 322 -4.83 96.08 -47.76
C SER A 322 -4.50 97.53 -47.43
N LEU A 323 -3.54 97.80 -46.54
CA LEU A 323 -3.09 99.16 -46.25
C LEU A 323 -2.37 99.79 -47.45
N SER A 324 -1.61 98.99 -48.22
CA SER A 324 -0.93 99.45 -49.42
C SER A 324 -1.92 99.78 -50.55
N GLU A 325 -2.89 98.89 -50.79
CA GLU A 325 -4.00 99.14 -51.73
C GLU A 325 -4.82 100.36 -51.30
N LEU A 326 -5.07 100.50 -49.99
CA LEU A 326 -5.71 101.68 -49.46
C LEU A 326 -4.95 102.93 -49.86
N LEU A 327 -3.64 102.98 -49.63
CA LEU A 327 -2.82 104.16 -49.94
C LEU A 327 -2.89 104.57 -51.42
N TRP A 328 -2.90 103.61 -52.34
CA TRP A 328 -2.82 103.87 -53.79
C TRP A 328 -4.18 104.01 -54.49
N LYS A 329 -5.25 103.39 -53.97
CA LYS A 329 -6.60 103.41 -54.59
C LYS A 329 -7.62 104.23 -53.81
N THR A 330 -7.19 105.03 -52.84
CA THR A 330 -8.09 105.95 -52.12
C THR A 330 -8.86 106.83 -53.12
N PRO A 331 -10.20 106.90 -53.08
CA PRO A 331 -10.96 107.80 -53.95
C PRO A 331 -10.52 109.26 -53.78
N ASP A 332 -10.35 109.99 -54.89
CA ASP A 332 -9.97 111.42 -54.88
C ASP A 332 -10.88 112.27 -53.98
N GLN A 333 -12.15 111.88 -53.86
CA GLN A 333 -13.14 112.48 -52.96
C GLN A 333 -12.67 112.57 -51.50
N ILE A 334 -11.83 111.65 -51.03
CA ILE A 334 -11.30 111.66 -49.66
C ILE A 334 -10.26 112.77 -49.53
N TYR A 335 -9.31 112.87 -50.47
CA TYR A 335 -8.28 113.90 -50.46
C TYR A 335 -8.90 115.29 -50.63
N THR A 336 -9.86 115.45 -51.55
CA THR A 336 -10.55 116.72 -51.72
C THR A 336 -11.35 117.06 -50.47
N SER A 337 -12.13 116.14 -49.88
CA SER A 337 -12.94 116.41 -48.67
C SER A 337 -12.16 116.87 -47.43
N PHE A 338 -10.85 116.62 -47.37
CA PHE A 338 -9.97 117.10 -46.29
C PHE A 338 -9.52 118.56 -46.47
N PHE A 339 -9.41 119.04 -47.71
CA PHE A 339 -8.92 120.38 -48.03
C PHE A 339 -10.02 121.31 -48.55
N GLU A 340 -10.92 120.83 -49.42
CA GLU A 340 -12.07 121.55 -50.00
C GLU A 340 -13.28 120.61 -50.30
N GLY A 341 -14.45 120.89 -49.74
CA GLY A 341 -15.70 120.12 -49.99
C GLY A 341 -16.43 119.67 -48.72
N ASP A 342 -17.27 118.63 -48.83
CA ASP A 342 -18.08 118.08 -47.72
C ASP A 342 -17.18 117.43 -46.65
N LYS A 343 -16.88 118.19 -45.59
CA LYS A 343 -16.11 117.73 -44.42
C LYS A 343 -16.73 116.50 -43.73
N SER A 344 -18.03 116.24 -43.92
CA SER A 344 -18.70 115.07 -43.34
C SER A 344 -18.23 113.76 -43.99
N ALA A 345 -17.79 113.79 -45.26
CA ALA A 345 -17.26 112.62 -45.96
C ALA A 345 -15.90 112.18 -45.39
N ALA A 346 -14.99 113.13 -45.13
CA ALA A 346 -13.69 112.86 -44.51
C ALA A 346 -13.82 112.16 -43.15
N ILE A 347 -14.79 112.57 -42.33
CA ILE A 347 -15.07 111.99 -41.00
C ILE A 347 -15.58 110.54 -41.14
N ARG A 348 -16.53 110.29 -42.05
CA ARG A 348 -17.07 108.93 -42.28
C ARG A 348 -15.98 107.94 -42.71
N TRP A 349 -15.12 108.35 -43.65
CA TRP A 349 -13.99 107.51 -44.10
C TRP A 349 -12.95 107.29 -43.00
N SER A 350 -12.64 108.33 -42.21
CA SER A 350 -11.72 108.19 -41.06
C SER A 350 -12.23 107.20 -40.01
N ILE A 351 -13.52 107.22 -39.69
CA ILE A 351 -14.15 106.27 -38.77
C ILE A 351 -14.04 104.84 -39.32
N ILE A 352 -14.32 104.63 -40.60
CA ILE A 352 -14.20 103.31 -41.26
C ILE A 352 -12.76 102.79 -41.18
N TYR A 353 -11.75 103.63 -41.42
CA TYR A 353 -10.35 103.20 -41.34
C TYR A 353 -9.88 102.92 -39.92
N VAL A 354 -10.22 103.78 -38.95
CA VAL A 354 -9.86 103.54 -37.55
C VAL A 354 -10.50 102.26 -37.03
N THR A 355 -11.76 102.01 -37.37
CA THR A 355 -12.46 100.76 -37.00
C THR A 355 -11.86 99.54 -37.69
N PHE A 356 -11.52 99.64 -38.97
CA PHE A 356 -10.88 98.56 -39.73
C PHE A 356 -9.49 98.21 -39.18
N ILE A 357 -8.62 99.19 -38.93
CA ILE A 357 -7.29 98.98 -38.37
C ILE A 357 -7.40 98.40 -36.95
N SER A 358 -8.32 98.92 -36.13
CA SER A 358 -8.57 98.42 -34.78
C SER A 358 -9.04 96.96 -34.81
N PHE A 359 -9.91 96.60 -35.76
CA PHE A 359 -10.36 95.23 -35.95
C PHE A 359 -9.22 94.29 -36.39
N LEU A 360 -8.38 94.70 -37.34
CA LEU A 360 -7.21 93.92 -37.75
C LEU A 360 -6.21 93.73 -36.59
N ALA A 361 -5.92 94.78 -35.84
CA ALA A 361 -5.08 94.71 -34.65
C ALA A 361 -5.65 93.75 -33.59
N PHE A 362 -6.98 93.75 -33.40
CA PHE A 362 -7.67 92.81 -32.53
C PHE A 362 -7.54 91.36 -33.04
N CYS A 363 -7.72 91.11 -34.34
CA CYS A 363 -7.56 89.78 -34.94
C CYS A 363 -6.12 89.26 -34.78
N VAL A 364 -5.11 90.10 -35.05
CA VAL A 364 -3.68 89.76 -34.84
C VAL A 364 -3.46 89.36 -33.38
N ARG A 365 -3.96 90.14 -32.42
CA ARG A 365 -3.83 89.85 -30.99
C ARG A 365 -4.52 88.54 -30.60
N ALA A 366 -5.72 88.29 -31.12
CA ALA A 366 -6.49 87.08 -30.83
C ALA A 366 -5.77 85.82 -31.34
N ILE A 367 -5.32 85.83 -32.60
CA ILE A 367 -4.60 84.69 -33.20
C ILE A 367 -3.25 84.47 -32.55
N THR A 368 -2.53 85.54 -32.20
CA THR A 368 -1.26 85.45 -31.46
C THR A 368 -1.47 84.76 -30.11
N LYS A 369 -2.56 85.07 -29.40
CA LYS A 369 -2.91 84.41 -28.12
C LYS A 369 -3.21 82.92 -28.31
N VAL A 370 -3.96 82.55 -29.35
CA VAL A 370 -4.23 81.15 -29.69
C VAL A 370 -2.96 80.40 -30.05
N MET A 371 -2.10 80.98 -30.90
CA MET A 371 -0.82 80.41 -31.31
C MET A 371 0.08 80.10 -30.12
N PHE A 372 0.33 81.09 -29.25
CA PHE A 372 1.16 80.88 -28.07
C PHE A 372 0.52 79.89 -27.09
N SER A 373 -0.81 79.95 -26.89
CA SER A 373 -1.51 78.98 -26.05
C SER A 373 -1.32 77.54 -26.56
N SER A 374 -1.48 77.30 -27.87
CA SER A 374 -1.28 75.98 -28.47
C SER A 374 0.17 75.49 -28.33
N PHE A 375 1.18 76.36 -28.54
CA PHE A 375 2.58 75.98 -28.33
C PHE A 375 2.93 75.73 -26.86
N HIS A 376 2.38 76.50 -25.92
CA HIS A 376 2.56 76.26 -24.49
C HIS A 376 1.94 74.94 -24.05
N LEU A 377 0.70 74.66 -24.47
CA LEU A 377 0.04 73.38 -24.18
C LEU A 377 0.77 72.20 -24.81
N ALA A 378 1.35 72.39 -26.00
CA ALA A 378 2.20 71.37 -26.61
C ALA A 378 3.47 71.11 -25.79
N ARG A 379 4.11 72.16 -25.28
CA ARG A 379 5.31 72.03 -24.45
C ARG A 379 5.00 71.39 -23.09
N ASP A 380 3.93 71.81 -22.41
CA ASP A 380 3.48 71.20 -21.15
C ASP A 380 3.16 69.70 -21.35
N ALA A 381 2.52 69.33 -22.46
CA ALA A 381 2.25 67.92 -22.77
C ALA A 381 3.53 67.11 -23.08
N ASP A 382 4.51 67.68 -23.79
CA ASP A 382 5.82 67.04 -24.02
C ASP A 382 6.64 66.90 -22.73
N GLU A 383 6.62 67.91 -21.87
CA GLU A 383 7.25 67.88 -20.55
C GLU A 383 6.64 66.73 -19.73
N ARG A 384 5.31 66.63 -19.63
CA ARG A 384 4.65 65.52 -18.92
C ARG A 384 4.94 64.14 -19.49
N ASN A 385 5.01 64.00 -20.81
CA ASN A 385 5.42 62.76 -21.47
C ASN A 385 6.86 62.38 -21.06
N THR A 386 7.80 63.32 -21.18
CA THR A 386 9.21 63.11 -20.83
C THR A 386 9.38 62.75 -19.35
N LEU A 387 8.70 63.48 -18.46
CA LEU A 387 8.70 63.21 -17.01
C LEU A 387 8.12 61.84 -16.67
N THR A 388 7.09 61.38 -17.39
CA THR A 388 6.51 60.03 -17.21
C THR A 388 7.51 58.93 -17.58
N TYR A 389 8.27 59.12 -18.67
CA TYR A 389 9.32 58.17 -19.05
C TYR A 389 10.53 58.21 -18.11
N PHE A 390 10.93 59.39 -17.66
CA PHE A 390 11.99 59.54 -16.67
C PHE A 390 11.63 58.87 -15.34
N TYR A 391 10.37 59.01 -14.91
CA TYR A 391 9.84 58.30 -13.75
C TYR A 391 9.85 56.77 -13.95
N LEU A 392 9.45 56.28 -15.13
CA LEU A 392 9.52 54.86 -15.49
C LEU A 392 10.95 54.30 -15.42
N SER A 393 11.94 55.04 -15.95
CA SER A 393 13.34 54.62 -15.85
C SER A 393 13.84 54.61 -14.41
N LEU A 394 13.40 55.57 -13.58
CA LEU A 394 13.82 55.67 -12.20
C LEU A 394 13.30 54.51 -11.34
N ILE A 395 12.01 54.16 -11.43
CA ILE A 395 11.46 53.00 -10.71
C ILE A 395 12.13 51.69 -11.17
N ASN A 396 12.52 51.61 -12.45
CA ASN A 396 13.15 50.42 -12.99
C ASN A 396 14.62 50.25 -12.56
N GLU A 397 15.33 51.33 -12.25
CA GLU A 397 16.77 51.30 -11.95
C GLU A 397 17.10 51.43 -10.45
N SER A 398 16.12 51.76 -9.58
CA SER A 398 16.42 52.07 -8.18
C SER A 398 15.34 51.63 -7.18
N ASP A 399 15.79 50.97 -6.10
CA ASP A 399 15.01 50.66 -4.89
C ASP A 399 14.77 51.96 -4.10
N ILE A 400 13.90 52.81 -4.63
CA ILE A 400 13.50 54.07 -3.99
C ILE A 400 12.27 53.82 -3.14
N ASP A 401 12.42 54.10 -1.84
CA ASP A 401 11.35 54.07 -0.84
C ASP A 401 10.16 54.97 -1.22
N ASP A 402 8.95 54.62 -0.78
CA ASP A 402 7.71 55.27 -1.21
C ASP A 402 7.67 56.77 -0.87
N ASP A 403 8.26 57.16 0.26
CA ASP A 403 8.35 58.56 0.69
C ASP A 403 9.27 59.38 -0.23
N GLN A 404 10.41 58.80 -0.63
CA GLN A 404 11.34 59.40 -1.58
C GLN A 404 10.73 59.47 -2.98
N ARG A 405 9.98 58.44 -3.38
CA ARG A 405 9.24 58.38 -4.64
C ARG A 405 8.22 59.51 -4.72
N GLN A 406 7.48 59.78 -3.65
CA GLN A 406 6.51 60.87 -3.60
C GLN A 406 7.18 62.24 -3.74
N LEU A 407 8.33 62.45 -3.08
CA LEU A 407 9.09 63.70 -3.14
C LEU A 407 9.70 63.93 -4.54
N ILE A 408 10.20 62.88 -5.18
CA ILE A 408 10.73 62.93 -6.55
C ILE A 408 9.62 63.21 -7.56
N ILE A 409 8.45 62.57 -7.44
CA ILE A 409 7.27 62.88 -8.28
C ILE A 409 6.86 64.34 -8.07
N GLN A 410 6.77 64.80 -6.82
CA GLN A 410 6.36 66.18 -6.55
C GLN A 410 7.34 67.19 -7.16
N SER A 411 8.65 66.94 -7.09
CA SER A 411 9.65 67.82 -7.70
C SER A 411 9.60 67.78 -9.23
N LEU A 412 9.52 66.58 -9.85
CA LEU A 412 9.44 66.39 -11.29
C LEU A 412 8.18 67.02 -11.91
N PHE A 413 7.02 66.88 -11.26
CA PHE A 413 5.74 67.39 -11.76
C PHE A 413 5.37 68.77 -11.19
N SER A 414 6.24 69.40 -10.41
CA SER A 414 6.06 70.78 -9.99
C SER A 414 6.15 71.72 -11.19
N ARG A 415 5.26 72.72 -11.27
CA ARG A 415 5.19 73.63 -12.42
C ARG A 415 6.41 74.56 -12.41
N ALA A 416 7.18 74.55 -13.50
CA ALA A 416 8.10 75.65 -13.78
C ALA A 416 7.29 76.83 -14.32
N ASP A 417 7.07 77.85 -13.49
CA ASP A 417 6.35 79.07 -13.88
C ASP A 417 7.13 79.80 -14.99
N SER A 418 6.84 79.49 -16.25
CA SER A 418 7.27 80.34 -17.35
C SER A 418 6.44 81.62 -17.27
N GLY A 419 7.07 82.73 -16.89
CA GLY A 419 6.44 84.01 -16.56
C GLY A 419 5.65 84.73 -17.67
N LEU A 420 5.23 84.03 -18.73
CA LEU A 420 4.49 84.58 -19.88
C LEU A 420 2.97 84.60 -19.67
N LEU A 421 2.42 83.81 -18.73
CA LEU A 421 0.97 83.73 -18.48
C LEU A 421 0.68 83.71 -16.97
N LYS A 422 0.62 84.89 -16.34
CA LYS A 422 -0.01 85.03 -15.02
C LYS A 422 -1.53 84.87 -15.17
N GLY A 423 -2.08 83.79 -14.63
CA GLY A 423 -3.53 83.69 -14.36
C GLY A 423 -4.30 82.51 -14.95
N ASP A 424 -3.67 81.49 -15.53
CA ASP A 424 -4.42 80.32 -16.01
C ASP A 424 -4.61 79.28 -14.89
N SER A 425 -5.83 79.31 -14.32
CA SER A 425 -6.30 78.49 -13.20
C SER A 425 -6.54 77.04 -13.63
N GLY A 426 -5.48 76.24 -13.68
CA GLY A 426 -5.56 74.79 -13.56
C GLY A 426 -5.39 74.36 -12.09
N PRO A 427 -5.94 73.21 -11.65
CA PRO A 427 -5.88 72.77 -10.27
C PRO A 427 -4.43 72.68 -9.77
N THR A 428 -4.15 73.42 -8.70
CA THR A 428 -2.89 73.34 -7.93
C THR A 428 -2.89 72.08 -7.09
N MET A 429 -1.78 71.31 -7.13
CA MET A 429 -1.60 70.17 -6.23
C MET A 429 -1.66 70.64 -4.77
N PRO A 430 -2.27 69.88 -3.84
CA PRO A 430 -2.38 70.28 -2.44
C PRO A 430 -0.99 70.39 -1.80
N ASN A 431 -0.51 71.62 -1.64
CA ASN A 431 0.85 71.91 -1.20
C ASN A 431 0.94 72.07 0.33
N ASP A 432 0.20 71.25 1.10
CA ASP A 432 -0.09 71.57 2.51
C ASP A 432 0.07 70.39 3.49
N ILE A 433 1.03 69.50 3.25
CA ILE A 433 1.44 68.48 4.23
C ILE A 433 2.76 68.89 4.91
N ALA A 434 3.73 69.41 4.15
CA ALA A 434 5.02 69.85 4.72
C ALA A 434 4.87 71.07 5.65
N SER A 435 3.98 72.01 5.34
CA SER A 435 3.68 73.18 6.18
C SER A 435 3.06 72.81 7.54
N LYS A 436 2.26 71.73 7.60
CA LYS A 436 1.62 71.25 8.83
C LYS A 436 2.57 70.52 9.78
N ILE A 437 3.61 69.88 9.25
CA ILE A 437 4.59 69.15 10.06
C ILE A 437 5.66 70.08 10.63
N PHE A 438 6.05 71.13 9.88
CA PHE A 438 7.07 72.09 10.32
C PHE A 438 6.50 73.40 10.92
N GLY A 439 5.17 73.52 11.04
CA GLY A 439 4.46 74.74 11.45
C GLY A 439 3.81 74.69 12.83
N SER A 440 4.30 73.86 13.76
CA SER A 440 3.84 73.80 15.15
C SER A 440 5.04 74.01 16.08
N ASN A 441 5.40 75.27 16.33
CA ASN A 441 6.06 75.67 17.56
C ASN A 441 5.01 76.16 18.55
#